data_AF-A0A8J1VV34-F1
#
_entry.id   AF-A0A8J1VV34-F1
#
_cell.length_a   1.000
_cell.length_b   1.000
_cell.length_c   1.000
_cell.angle_alpha   90.00
_cell.angle_beta   90.00
_cell.angle_gamma   90.00
#
_symmetry.space_group_name_H-M   'P 1'
#
loop_
_entity.id
_entity.type
_entity.pdbx_description
1 polymer ?
#
loop_
_entity_poly.entity_id
_entity_poly.type
_entity_poly.pdbx_seq_one_letter_code
_entity_poly.pdbx_strand_id
1 'polypeptide(L)'
;MSSSLELAIAAYGSDLLISIEQRRSIHALAASFDVSATTLTNRVMGRSTGRKEANAHKQKFTDGEEYALVAYIRRSDLSGHPLNSQIVRETALAILTNGINSAPPTTPPSVPHIGYHWLERLRTRYPEVNSAFTRSIDTSRLEG
;
A
#
# COMPACT_ATOMS: atom_id res chain seq x y z
N MET A 1 -8.55 11.45 14.94
CA MET A 1 -9.66 10.65 15.49
C MET A 1 -9.21 9.20 15.45
N SER A 2 -8.96 8.56 16.60
CA SER A 2 -8.61 7.14 16.65
C SER A 2 -9.83 6.30 16.25
N SER A 3 -9.61 5.28 15.42
CA SER A 3 -10.69 4.38 14.98
C SER A 3 -11.25 3.61 16.19
N SER A 4 -12.57 3.31 16.21
CA SER A 4 -13.18 2.49 17.26
C SER A 4 -12.46 1.14 17.45
N LEU A 5 -11.88 0.60 16.37
CA LEU A 5 -11.04 -0.60 16.40
C LEU A 5 -9.73 -0.39 17.19
N GLU A 6 -9.07 0.75 17.04
CA GLU A 6 -7.83 1.05 17.75
C GLU A 6 -8.06 1.22 19.25
N LEU A 7 -9.16 1.88 19.63
CA LEU A 7 -9.58 2.02 21.02
C LEU A 7 -9.91 0.66 21.64
N ALA A 8 -10.59 -0.23 20.90
CA ALA A 8 -10.88 -1.59 21.34
C ALA A 8 -9.60 -2.41 21.56
N ILE A 9 -8.59 -2.30 20.70
CA ILE A 9 -7.29 -2.97 20.88
C ILE A 9 -6.57 -2.45 22.14
N ALA A 10 -6.54 -1.14 22.34
CA ALA A 10 -5.90 -0.53 23.51
C ALA A 10 -6.60 -0.93 24.82
N ALA A 11 -7.93 -0.98 24.82
CA ALA A 11 -8.71 -1.44 25.95
C ALA A 11 -8.46 -2.93 26.24
N TYR A 12 -8.31 -3.77 25.22
CA TYR A 12 -7.95 -5.18 25.40
C TYR A 12 -6.58 -5.32 26.07
N GLY A 13 -5.59 -4.54 25.62
CA GLY A 13 -4.27 -4.50 26.25
C GLY A 13 -4.32 -4.07 27.72
N SER A 14 -5.19 -3.10 28.05
CA SER A 14 -5.39 -2.64 29.43
C SER A 14 -6.05 -3.71 30.31
N ASP A 15 -7.04 -4.43 29.77
CA ASP A 15 -7.71 -5.54 30.47
C ASP A 15 -6.77 -6.73 30.72
N LEU A 16 -5.67 -6.88 29.99
CA LEU A 16 -4.66 -7.89 30.30
C LEU A 16 -3.85 -7.58 31.57
N LEU A 17 -3.90 -6.33 32.06
CA LEU A 17 -3.18 -5.91 33.27
C LEU A 17 -4.00 -6.04 34.56
N ILE A 18 -5.32 -6.24 34.46
CA ILE A 18 -6.20 -6.45 35.63
C ILE A 18 -6.33 -7.94 35.98
N SER A 19 -6.83 -8.22 37.20
CA SER A 19 -7.12 -9.57 37.68
C SER A 19 -8.07 -10.33 36.75
N ILE A 20 -7.85 -11.64 36.58
CA ILE A 20 -8.58 -12.50 35.62
C ILE A 20 -10.10 -12.39 35.81
N GLU A 21 -10.57 -12.34 37.05
CA GLU A 21 -12.00 -12.23 37.39
C GLU A 21 -12.66 -10.93 36.91
N GLN A 22 -11.89 -9.86 36.74
CA GLN A 22 -12.38 -8.56 36.29
C GLN A 22 -12.19 -8.35 34.78
N ARG A 23 -11.55 -9.29 34.08
CA ARG A 23 -11.30 -9.18 32.64
C ARG A 23 -12.58 -9.32 31.85
N ARG A 24 -12.82 -8.37 30.95
CA ARG A 24 -13.90 -8.51 29.98
C ARG A 24 -13.48 -9.54 28.93
N SER A 25 -14.46 -10.31 28.46
CA SER A 25 -14.24 -11.15 27.29
C SER A 25 -14.05 -10.30 26.04
N ILE A 26 -13.35 -10.83 25.03
CA ILE A 26 -13.16 -10.14 23.74
C ILE A 26 -14.51 -9.75 23.12
N HIS A 27 -15.54 -10.60 23.26
CA HIS A 27 -16.89 -10.29 22.77
C HIS A 27 -17.53 -9.10 23.49
N ALA A 28 -17.44 -9.05 24.82
CA ALA A 28 -17.98 -7.94 25.61
C ALA A 28 -17.26 -6.62 25.29
N LEU A 29 -15.93 -6.69 25.10
CA LEU A 29 -15.14 -5.55 24.70
C LEU A 29 -15.53 -5.07 23.29
N ALA A 30 -15.63 -5.99 22.32
CA ALA A 30 -16.01 -5.68 20.95
C ALA A 30 -17.39 -5.00 20.88
N ALA A 31 -18.36 -5.51 21.65
CA ALA A 31 -19.69 -4.90 21.76
C ALA A 31 -19.64 -3.48 22.32
N SER A 32 -18.79 -3.21 23.32
CA SER A 32 -18.67 -1.87 23.91
C SER A 32 -18.10 -0.80 22.97
N PHE A 33 -17.36 -1.21 21.94
CA PHE A 33 -16.76 -0.32 20.93
C PHE A 33 -17.46 -0.39 19.57
N ASP A 34 -18.58 -1.10 19.46
CA ASP A 34 -19.32 -1.33 18.20
C ASP A 34 -18.43 -1.93 17.09
N VAL A 35 -17.60 -2.92 17.47
CA VAL A 35 -16.70 -3.65 16.57
C VAL A 35 -17.11 -5.12 16.53
N SER A 36 -16.97 -5.77 15.37
CA SER A 36 -17.14 -7.22 15.29
C SER A 36 -16.13 -7.96 16.16
N ALA A 37 -16.60 -8.89 16.99
CA ALA A 37 -15.75 -9.72 17.85
C ALA A 37 -14.72 -10.52 17.04
N THR A 38 -15.07 -10.97 15.83
CA THR A 38 -14.14 -11.66 14.92
C THR A 38 -13.02 -10.72 14.48
N THR A 39 -13.33 -9.48 14.15
CA THR A 39 -12.34 -8.47 13.76
C THR A 39 -11.41 -8.14 14.92
N LEU A 40 -11.94 -7.91 16.13
CA LEU A 40 -11.11 -7.64 17.30
C LEU A 40 -10.20 -8.84 17.61
N THR A 41 -10.75 -10.06 17.62
CA THR A 41 -9.99 -11.31 17.85
C THR A 41 -8.86 -11.45 16.83
N ASN A 42 -9.16 -11.32 15.54
CA ASN A 42 -8.14 -11.42 14.49
C ASN A 42 -7.06 -10.35 14.64
N ARG A 43 -7.39 -9.18 15.20
CA ARG A 43 -6.44 -8.08 15.35
C ARG A 43 -5.53 -8.27 16.56
N VAL A 44 -6.08 -8.65 17.71
CA VAL A 44 -5.29 -8.91 18.94
C VAL A 44 -4.46 -10.19 18.85
N MET A 45 -4.90 -11.18 18.07
CA MET A 45 -4.16 -12.42 17.80
C MET A 45 -3.15 -12.29 16.66
N GLY A 46 -2.93 -11.08 16.12
CA GLY A 46 -1.97 -10.83 15.04
C GLY A 46 -2.34 -11.46 13.68
N ARG A 47 -3.56 -11.99 13.53
CA ARG A 47 -4.06 -12.64 12.29
C ARG A 47 -4.50 -11.64 11.23
N SER A 48 -4.62 -10.36 11.58
CA SER A 48 -5.02 -9.29 10.67
C SER A 48 -3.78 -8.57 10.15
N THR A 49 -3.10 -9.14 9.16
CA THR A 49 -2.26 -8.35 8.26
C THR A 49 -3.15 -7.29 7.60
N GLY A 50 -2.63 -6.06 7.45
CA GLY A 50 -3.39 -4.98 6.83
C GLY A 50 -3.92 -5.41 5.47
N ARG A 51 -5.04 -4.82 5.00
CA ARG A 51 -5.64 -5.21 3.70
C ARG A 51 -4.63 -5.16 2.55
N LYS A 52 -3.62 -4.30 2.64
CA LYS A 52 -2.46 -4.21 1.75
C LYS A 52 -1.58 -5.47 1.83
N GLU A 53 -1.14 -5.84 3.03
CA GLU A 53 -0.27 -7.00 3.31
C GLU A 53 -0.96 -8.32 2.98
N ALA A 54 -2.22 -8.50 3.39
CA ALA A 54 -3.00 -9.70 3.10
C ALA A 54 -3.17 -9.94 1.58
N ASN A 55 -3.17 -8.87 0.79
CA ASN A 55 -3.26 -8.93 -0.67
C ASN A 55 -1.92 -8.70 -1.37
N ALA A 56 -0.78 -8.69 -0.67
CA ALA A 56 0.54 -8.46 -1.26
C ALA A 56 0.81 -9.43 -2.43
N HIS A 57 0.45 -10.71 -2.27
CA HIS A 57 0.55 -11.73 -3.32
C HIS A 57 -0.31 -11.47 -4.56
N LYS A 58 -1.33 -10.60 -4.47
CA LYS A 58 -2.17 -10.17 -5.60
C LYS A 58 -1.69 -8.85 -6.21
N GLN A 59 -0.74 -8.17 -5.59
CA GLN A 59 -0.17 -6.94 -6.13
C GLN A 59 0.74 -7.29 -7.30
N LYS A 60 0.62 -6.53 -8.39
CA LYS A 60 1.42 -6.75 -9.60
C LYS A 60 2.90 -6.42 -9.39
N PHE A 61 3.17 -5.47 -8.50
CA PHE A 61 4.52 -5.06 -8.11
C PHE A 61 4.76 -5.52 -6.69
N THR A 62 5.95 -6.01 -6.42
CA THR A 62 6.46 -6.13 -5.04
C THR A 62 6.66 -4.73 -4.45
N ASP A 63 6.65 -4.62 -3.12
CA ASP A 63 6.90 -3.33 -2.45
C ASP A 63 8.25 -2.72 -2.87
N GLY A 64 9.28 -3.54 -3.12
CA GLY A 64 10.59 -3.10 -3.59
C GLY A 64 10.58 -2.55 -5.01
N GLU A 65 9.87 -3.19 -5.93
CA GLU A 65 9.71 -2.71 -7.31
C GLU A 65 8.89 -1.42 -7.38
N GLU A 66 7.81 -1.34 -6.60
CA GLU A 66 6.99 -0.12 -6.51
C GLU A 66 7.83 1.04 -5.93
N TYR A 67 8.63 0.78 -4.89
CA TYR A 67 9.56 1.78 -4.33
C TYR A 67 10.60 2.24 -5.35
N ALA A 68 11.21 1.33 -6.12
CA ALA A 68 12.18 1.68 -7.15
C ALA A 68 11.58 2.61 -8.22
N LEU A 69 10.34 2.35 -8.62
CA LEU A 69 9.60 3.18 -9.54
C LEU A 69 9.30 4.58 -8.96
N VAL A 70 8.82 4.66 -7.73
CA VAL A 70 8.56 5.96 -7.07
C VAL A 70 9.85 6.77 -6.95
N ALA A 71 10.97 6.12 -6.60
CA ALA A 71 12.27 6.75 -6.55
C ALA A 71 12.74 7.26 -7.93
N TYR A 72 12.47 6.52 -9.01
CA TYR A 72 12.72 6.97 -10.37
C TYR A 72 11.92 8.25 -10.68
N ILE A 73 10.61 8.26 -10.43
CA ILE A 73 9.74 9.43 -10.67
C ILE A 73 10.26 10.65 -9.91
N ARG A 74 10.62 10.48 -8.64
CA ARG A 74 11.14 11.57 -7.80
C ARG A 74 12.46 12.12 -8.34
N ARG A 75 13.38 11.27 -8.81
CA ARG A 75 14.65 11.70 -9.40
C ARG A 75 14.43 12.46 -10.71
N SER A 76 13.50 12.02 -11.55
CA SER A 76 13.17 12.69 -12.80
C SER A 76 12.60 14.09 -12.55
N ASP A 77 11.69 14.22 -11.58
CA ASP A 77 11.11 15.50 -11.15
C ASP A 77 12.18 16.46 -10.60
N LEU A 78 13.06 15.98 -9.72
CA LEU A 78 14.17 16.81 -9.19
C LEU A 78 15.16 17.25 -10.27
N SER A 79 15.33 16.44 -11.31
CA SER A 79 16.22 16.75 -12.45
C SER A 79 15.56 17.65 -13.49
N GLY A 80 14.34 18.15 -13.24
CA GLY A 80 13.59 19.00 -14.16
C GLY A 80 13.17 18.29 -15.45
N HIS A 81 13.22 16.96 -15.50
CA HIS A 81 12.82 16.21 -16.69
C HIS A 81 11.30 16.06 -16.70
N PRO A 82 10.63 16.39 -17.81
CA PRO A 82 9.18 16.28 -17.88
C PRO A 82 8.75 14.81 -17.71
N LEU A 83 7.84 14.59 -16.77
CA LEU A 83 7.28 13.28 -16.46
C LEU A 83 6.13 12.98 -17.41
N ASN A 84 6.41 12.15 -18.42
CA ASN A 84 5.36 11.62 -19.29
C ASN A 84 4.77 10.32 -18.70
N SER A 85 3.44 10.23 -18.67
CA SER A 85 2.71 9.03 -18.28
C SER A 85 3.13 7.78 -19.08
N GLN A 86 3.52 7.95 -20.33
CA GLN A 86 4.01 6.86 -21.19
C GLN A 86 5.38 6.35 -20.72
N ILE A 87 6.33 7.25 -20.48
CA ILE A 87 7.68 6.91 -19.99
C ILE A 87 7.60 6.18 -18.64
N VAL A 88 6.70 6.62 -17.75
CA VAL A 88 6.49 5.95 -16.45
C VAL A 88 5.93 4.54 -16.63
N ARG A 89 5.01 4.33 -17.58
CA ARG A 89 4.50 2.98 -17.89
C ARG A 89 5.57 2.08 -18.49
N GLU A 90 6.39 2.58 -19.40
CA GLU A 90 7.50 1.83 -20.00
C GLU A 90 8.54 1.44 -18.95
N THR A 91 8.90 2.37 -18.07
CA THR A 91 9.81 2.11 -16.95
C THR A 91 9.24 1.04 -16.00
N ALA A 92 7.95 1.11 -15.70
CA ALA A 92 7.28 0.14 -14.85
C ALA A 92 7.21 -1.26 -15.51
N LEU A 93 7.02 -1.34 -16.83
CA LEU A 93 7.09 -2.60 -17.58
C LEU A 93 8.50 -3.19 -17.58
N ALA A 94 9.53 -2.34 -17.68
CA ALA A 94 10.93 -2.78 -17.60
C ALA A 94 11.25 -3.37 -16.22
N ILE A 95 10.77 -2.74 -15.14
CA ILE A 95 10.93 -3.26 -13.77
C ILE A 95 10.26 -4.64 -13.63
N LEU A 96 9.02 -4.79 -14.09
CA LEU A 96 8.31 -6.09 -14.04
C LEU A 96 9.03 -7.18 -14.85
N THR A 97 9.50 -6.85 -16.05
CA THR A 97 10.24 -7.79 -16.90
C THR A 97 11.50 -8.30 -16.20
N ASN A 98 12.24 -7.40 -15.54
CA ASN A 98 13.45 -7.75 -14.80
C ASN A 98 13.14 -8.62 -13.57
N GLY A 99 12.03 -8.35 -12.86
CA GLY A 99 11.56 -9.17 -11.76
C GLY A 99 11.19 -10.60 -12.20
N ILE A 100 10.47 -10.74 -13.32
CA ILE A 100 10.12 -12.05 -13.91
C ILE A 100 11.38 -12.85 -14.28
N ASN A 101 12.36 -12.20 -14.91
CA ASN A 101 13.62 -12.87 -15.29
C ASN A 101 14.44 -13.34 -14.08
N SER A 102 14.20 -12.76 -12.90
CA SER A 102 14.87 -13.12 -11.65
C SER A 102 14.10 -14.20 -10.85
N ALA A 103 12.89 -14.57 -11.28
CA ALA A 103 12.04 -15.56 -10.61
C ALA A 103 12.46 -17.00 -10.97
N PRO A 104 12.25 -17.97 -10.07
CA PRO A 104 12.55 -19.38 -10.35
C PRO A 104 11.74 -19.91 -11.55
N PRO A 105 12.29 -20.88 -12.32
CA PRO A 105 11.74 -21.35 -13.60
C PRO A 105 10.39 -22.10 -13.50
N THR A 106 9.82 -22.18 -12.30
CA THR A 106 8.57 -22.89 -12.00
C THR A 106 7.31 -22.10 -12.41
N THR A 107 7.46 -20.83 -12.81
CA THR A 107 6.33 -19.97 -13.20
C THR A 107 6.33 -19.78 -14.72
N PRO A 108 5.23 -20.06 -15.44
CA PRO A 108 5.17 -19.79 -16.87
C PRO A 108 5.38 -18.29 -17.14
N PRO A 109 6.13 -17.93 -18.20
CA PRO A 109 6.38 -16.53 -18.52
C PRO A 109 5.06 -15.84 -18.87
N SER A 110 4.56 -15.04 -17.94
CA SER A 110 3.39 -14.18 -18.16
C SER A 110 3.88 -12.88 -18.77
N VAL A 111 3.27 -12.44 -19.88
CA VAL A 111 3.59 -11.14 -20.48
C VAL A 111 3.25 -10.05 -19.45
N PRO A 112 4.24 -9.24 -19.01
CA PRO A 112 3.98 -8.19 -18.03
C PRO A 112 3.00 -7.18 -18.63
N HIS A 113 1.83 -7.04 -17.99
CA HIS A 113 0.81 -6.09 -18.40
C HIS A 113 0.41 -5.17 -17.24
N ILE A 114 0.48 -3.86 -17.52
CA ILE A 114 0.05 -2.78 -16.63
C ILE A 114 -1.36 -2.36 -17.02
N GLY A 115 -2.28 -2.41 -16.05
CA GLY A 115 -3.66 -2.00 -16.27
C GLY A 115 -3.79 -0.50 -16.53
N TYR A 116 -4.82 -0.09 -17.27
CA TYR A 116 -5.03 1.29 -17.70
C TYR A 116 -5.01 2.31 -16.55
N HIS A 117 -5.78 2.04 -15.48
CA HIS A 117 -5.89 2.88 -14.28
C HIS A 117 -4.76 2.70 -13.25
N TRP A 118 -3.74 1.88 -13.55
CA TRP A 118 -2.70 1.61 -12.56
C TRP A 118 -1.93 2.88 -12.17
N LEU A 119 -1.60 3.74 -13.14
CA LEU A 119 -0.84 4.98 -12.87
C LEU A 119 -1.67 5.96 -12.05
N GLU A 120 -2.96 6.06 -12.32
CA GLU A 120 -3.89 6.87 -11.53
C GLU A 120 -3.92 6.39 -10.07
N ARG A 121 -4.08 5.07 -9.86
CA ARG A 121 -4.04 4.48 -8.51
C ARG A 121 -2.68 4.66 -7.83
N LEU A 122 -1.58 4.65 -8.58
CA LEU A 122 -0.24 4.93 -8.05
C LEU A 122 -0.15 6.38 -7.55
N ARG A 123 -0.65 7.34 -8.34
CA ARG A 123 -0.73 8.76 -7.94
C ARG A 123 -1.60 8.96 -6.70
N THR A 124 -2.68 8.20 -6.54
CA THR A 124 -3.51 8.23 -5.32
C THR A 124 -2.79 7.65 -4.11
N ARG A 125 -1.98 6.59 -4.29
CA ARG A 125 -1.22 5.96 -3.19
C ARG A 125 -0.03 6.81 -2.73
N TYR A 126 0.61 7.54 -3.65
CA TYR A 126 1.82 8.32 -3.39
C TYR A 126 1.60 9.79 -3.80
N PRO A 127 1.17 10.68 -2.89
CA PRO A 127 0.90 12.08 -3.18
C PRO A 127 2.09 12.85 -3.79
N GLU A 128 3.31 12.44 -3.47
CA GLU A 128 4.55 12.96 -4.04
C GLU A 128 4.67 12.70 -5.54
N VAL A 129 4.22 11.53 -6.01
CA VAL A 129 4.16 11.20 -7.44
C VAL A 129 3.14 12.11 -8.12
N ASN A 130 1.98 12.33 -7.50
CA ASN A 130 0.98 13.23 -8.05
C ASN A 130 1.48 14.67 -8.17
N SER A 131 2.20 15.13 -7.15
CA SER A 131 2.81 16.47 -7.13
C SER A 131 3.84 16.64 -8.24
N ALA A 132 4.69 15.61 -8.45
CA ALA A 132 5.67 15.59 -9.53
C ALA A 132 5.02 15.69 -10.93
N PHE A 133 3.93 14.95 -11.16
CA PHE A 133 3.16 15.08 -12.40
C PHE A 133 2.53 16.47 -12.59
N THR A 134 2.02 17.06 -11.51
CA THR A 134 1.42 18.40 -11.56
C THR A 134 2.47 19.45 -11.92
N ARG A 135 3.63 19.41 -11.25
CA ARG A 135 4.78 20.27 -11.57
C ARG A 135 5.21 20.12 -13.02
N SER A 136 5.32 18.90 -13.51
CA SER A 136 5.70 18.65 -14.91
C SER A 136 4.71 19.24 -15.91
N ILE A 137 3.41 19.27 -15.61
CA ILE A 137 2.42 19.90 -16.48
C ILE A 137 2.59 21.41 -16.46
N ASP A 138 2.82 21.99 -15.27
CA ASP A 138 3.00 23.43 -15.11
C ASP A 138 4.29 23.93 -15.76
N THR A 139 5.40 23.17 -15.68
CA THR A 139 6.63 23.51 -16.40
C THR A 139 6.42 23.50 -17.91
N SER A 140 5.75 22.47 -18.45
CA SER A 140 5.44 22.42 -19.88
C SER A 140 4.53 23.55 -20.36
N ARG A 141 3.71 24.15 -19.48
CA ARG A 141 2.90 25.33 -19.80
C ARG A 141 3.70 26.64 -19.82
N LEU A 142 4.80 26.71 -19.06
CA LEU A 142 5.65 27.90 -18.99
C LEU A 142 6.70 27.93 -20.10
N GLU A 143 7.14 26.75 -20.56
CA GLU A 143 8.17 26.60 -21.60
C GLU A 143 7.61 26.53 -23.05
N GLY A 144 6.29 26.45 -23.22
CA GLY A 144 5.61 26.44 -24.52
C GLY A 144 5.03 27.80 -24.89
#